data_AF-A0AAD7H451-F1
#
_entry.id   AF-A0AAD7H451-F1
#
_cell.length_a   1.000
_cell.length_b   1.000
_cell.length_c   1.000
_cell.angle_alpha   90.00
_cell.angle_beta   90.00
_cell.angle_gamma   90.00
#
_symmetry.space_group_name_H-M   'P 1'
#
loop_
_entity.id
_entity.type
_entity.pdbx_description
1 polymer ?
#
loop_
_entity_poly.entity_id
_entity_poly.type
_entity_poly.pdbx_seq_one_letter_code
_entity_poly.pdbx_strand_id
1 'polypeptide(L)'
;MEDERGVAQGSYIWGRSVNNTRIERLWYDVTHGFGFKWKKFFHELEANHGLVPMLPAHIWLLHHLFLPHINEDTQEWAQAWSLHDLQIRGERNRSPRDIFFSMLQDGPRGLEQITAPVDEHINNPATYGIDWDVTDDATLMRHHLLQNPQEWEDHNPFAPGLETLSEVPCDAPDSPFSAEQIKYLDCELAAVVDTTSRSMNVWKLVWQEAFRICNTLYR
;
A
#
# COMPACT_ATOMS: atom_id res chain seq x y z
N MET A 1 -14.72 -3.92 20.90
CA MET A 1 -13.87 -3.21 19.91
C MET A 1 -14.67 -2.17 19.11
N GLU A 2 -16.00 -2.12 19.24
CA GLU A 2 -16.87 -1.09 18.68
C GLU A 2 -17.10 0.12 19.61
N ASP A 3 -16.79 -0.01 20.91
CA ASP A 3 -16.97 1.07 21.89
C ASP A 3 -15.96 2.22 21.75
N GLU A 4 -14.90 2.07 20.96
CA GLU A 4 -13.83 3.09 20.83
C GLU A 4 -13.70 3.70 19.42
N ARG A 5 -14.40 3.18 18.41
CA ARG A 5 -14.27 3.65 17.03
C ARG A 5 -15.64 3.69 16.38
N GLY A 6 -16.12 4.89 16.09
CA GLY A 6 -17.51 5.22 15.80
C GLY A 6 -18.20 4.29 14.79
N VAL A 7 -19.50 4.10 15.05
CA VAL A 7 -20.43 3.37 14.18
C VAL A 7 -20.32 3.91 12.74
N ALA A 8 -20.05 3.02 11.79
CA ALA A 8 -19.89 3.25 10.34
C ALA A 8 -18.47 3.42 9.76
N GLN A 9 -17.39 3.05 10.46
CA GLN A 9 -16.07 2.86 9.82
C GLN A 9 -15.86 1.40 9.38
N GLY A 10 -16.37 1.08 8.19
CA GLY A 10 -16.06 -0.14 7.44
C GLY A 10 -14.60 -0.18 6.96
N SER A 11 -13.65 -0.19 7.90
CA SER A 11 -12.21 -0.27 7.65
C SER A 11 -11.70 -1.69 7.34
N TYR A 12 -12.63 -2.63 7.15
CA TYR A 12 -12.35 -4.05 6.99
C TYR A 12 -12.77 -4.49 5.59
N ILE A 13 -11.78 -4.66 4.71
CA ILE A 13 -11.98 -5.28 3.39
C ILE A 13 -12.20 -6.77 3.64
N TRP A 14 -13.42 -7.28 3.48
CA TRP A 14 -13.71 -8.71 3.68
C TRP A 14 -14.73 -9.27 2.69
N GLY A 15 -14.42 -10.49 2.24
CA GLY A 15 -15.08 -11.31 1.22
C GLY A 15 -14.20 -12.54 0.97
N ARG A 16 -14.71 -13.62 0.36
CA ARG A 16 -13.95 -14.88 0.15
C ARG A 16 -12.54 -14.58 -0.40
N SER A 17 -11.52 -14.78 0.45
CA SER A 17 -10.11 -14.40 0.23
C SER A 17 -9.37 -15.30 -0.79
N VAL A 18 -10.09 -15.95 -1.69
CA VAL A 18 -9.49 -16.57 -2.90
C VAL A 18 -9.24 -15.54 -4.00
N ASN A 19 -10.00 -14.44 -4.01
CA ASN A 19 -10.00 -13.45 -5.09
C ASN A 19 -8.97 -12.33 -4.87
N ASN A 20 -8.45 -12.22 -3.65
CA ASN A 20 -7.49 -11.19 -3.23
C ASN A 20 -6.04 -11.71 -3.23
N THR A 21 -5.84 -13.02 -3.49
CA THR A 21 -4.54 -13.71 -3.37
C THR A 21 -3.40 -12.98 -4.11
N ARG A 22 -3.66 -12.48 -5.32
CA ARG A 22 -2.64 -11.80 -6.13
C ARG A 22 -2.28 -10.43 -5.59
N ILE A 23 -3.26 -9.63 -5.15
CA ILE A 23 -2.99 -8.31 -4.59
C ILE A 23 -2.44 -8.43 -3.16
N GLU A 24 -2.85 -9.42 -2.37
CA GLU A 24 -2.23 -9.75 -1.08
C GLU A 24 -0.77 -10.18 -1.26
N ARG A 25 -0.48 -11.01 -2.27
CA ARG A 25 0.90 -11.37 -2.63
C ARG A 25 1.69 -10.14 -3.06
N LEU A 26 1.10 -9.26 -3.87
CA LEU A 26 1.71 -7.99 -4.25
C LEU A 26 2.01 -7.13 -3.02
N TRP A 27 1.07 -6.98 -2.08
CA TRP A 27 1.27 -6.25 -0.84
C TRP A 27 2.38 -6.84 0.04
N TYR A 28 2.48 -8.17 0.09
CA TYR A 28 3.61 -8.85 0.72
C TYR A 28 4.94 -8.48 0.06
N ASP A 29 5.00 -8.50 -1.27
CA ASP A 29 6.21 -8.18 -2.05
C ASP A 29 6.56 -6.68 -1.97
N VAL A 30 5.58 -5.77 -1.94
CA VAL A 30 5.75 -4.33 -1.69
C VAL A 30 6.37 -4.10 -0.31
N THR A 31 5.78 -4.74 0.71
CA THR A 31 6.25 -4.63 2.09
C THR A 31 7.66 -5.17 2.22
N HIS A 32 7.98 -6.33 1.64
CA HIS A 32 9.32 -6.89 1.69
C HIS A 32 10.33 -6.12 0.82
N GLY A 33 9.90 -5.60 -0.32
CA GLY A 33 10.76 -4.95 -1.31
C GLY A 33 11.27 -3.58 -0.86
N PHE A 34 10.37 -2.71 -0.39
CA PHE A 34 10.79 -1.39 0.10
C PHE A 34 10.04 -0.92 1.36
N GLY A 35 8.83 -1.43 1.64
CA GLY A 35 8.05 -0.95 2.79
C GLY A 35 8.70 -1.24 4.14
N PHE A 36 9.34 -2.40 4.31
CA PHE A 36 9.89 -2.86 5.58
C PHE A 36 11.03 -1.98 6.08
N LYS A 37 11.90 -1.48 5.19
CA LYS A 37 13.00 -0.59 5.57
C LYS A 37 12.47 0.73 6.13
N TRP A 38 11.45 1.31 5.50
CA TRP A 38 10.81 2.56 5.95
C TRP A 38 10.02 2.36 7.24
N LYS A 39 9.27 1.25 7.34
CA LYS A 39 8.59 0.87 8.58
C LYS A 39 9.57 0.81 9.75
N LYS A 40 10.68 0.08 9.59
CA LYS A 40 11.72 -0.04 10.62
C LYS A 40 12.32 1.32 10.98
N PHE A 41 12.61 2.15 9.98
CA PHE A 41 13.13 3.50 10.16
C PHE A 41 12.19 4.37 11.01
N PHE A 42 10.89 4.41 10.70
CA PHE A 42 9.94 5.21 11.49
C PHE A 42 9.75 4.69 12.92
N HIS A 43 9.75 3.37 13.13
CA HIS A 43 9.73 2.82 14.49
C HIS A 43 10.99 3.20 15.28
N GLU A 44 12.16 3.28 14.62
CA GLU A 44 13.38 3.76 15.26
C GLU A 44 13.29 5.25 15.62
N LEU A 45 12.70 6.08 14.77
CA LEU A 45 12.46 7.49 15.05
C LEU A 45 11.50 7.70 16.23
N GLU A 46 10.44 6.89 16.31
CA GLU A 46 9.48 6.94 17.42
C GLU A 46 10.14 6.52 18.73
N ALA A 47 10.89 5.41 18.73
CA ALA A 47 11.52 4.88 19.93
C ALA A 47 12.66 5.76 20.46
N ASN A 48 13.45 6.38 19.58
CA ASN A 48 14.74 6.98 19.96
C ASN A 48 14.91 8.46 19.58
N HIS A 49 14.07 9.03 18.72
CA HIS A 49 14.27 10.36 18.14
C HIS A 49 13.06 11.30 18.25
N GLY A 50 12.13 11.01 19.16
CA GLY A 50 11.05 11.92 19.54
C GLY A 50 9.94 12.09 18.49
N LEU A 51 9.85 11.20 17.50
CA LEU A 51 8.70 11.16 16.60
C LEU A 51 7.45 10.79 17.40
N VAL A 52 6.40 11.60 17.29
CA VAL A 52 5.08 11.32 17.88
C VAL A 52 4.09 11.15 16.72
N PRO A 53 3.67 9.92 16.39
CA PRO A 53 2.80 9.66 15.23
C PRO A 53 1.43 10.34 15.29
N MET A 54 0.98 10.72 16.49
CA MET A 54 -0.31 11.38 16.70
C MET A 54 -0.27 12.90 16.44
N LEU A 55 0.91 13.49 16.22
CA LEU A 55 1.05 14.92 15.97
C LEU A 55 1.07 15.20 14.45
N PRO A 56 0.07 15.92 13.90
CA PRO A 56 0.03 16.25 12.47
C PRO A 56 1.28 16.99 11.98
N ALA A 57 1.86 17.86 12.81
CA ALA A 57 3.10 18.56 12.50
C ALA A 57 4.30 17.61 12.28
N HIS A 58 4.37 16.50 13.03
CA HIS A 58 5.42 15.51 12.85
C HIS A 58 5.18 14.68 11.58
N ILE A 59 3.92 14.32 11.29
CA ILE A 59 3.56 13.63 10.04
C ILE A 59 3.90 14.54 8.84
N TRP A 60 3.56 15.83 8.92
CA TRP A 60 3.93 16.80 7.91
C TRP A 60 5.45 16.86 7.70
N LEU A 61 6.23 16.91 8.79
CA LEU A 61 7.68 16.95 8.70
C LEU A 61 8.25 15.67 8.06
N LEU A 62 7.70 14.49 8.40
CA LEU A 62 8.07 13.25 7.74
C LEU A 62 7.76 13.29 6.24
N HIS A 63 6.60 13.81 5.86
CA HIS A 63 6.22 13.95 4.45
C HIS A 63 7.17 14.92 3.72
N HIS A 64 7.43 16.08 4.30
CA HIS A 64 8.33 17.09 3.73
C HIS A 64 9.74 16.54 3.49
N LEU A 65 10.29 15.79 4.46
CA LEU A 65 11.66 15.27 4.39
C LEU A 65 11.79 13.99 3.56
N PHE A 66 10.84 13.05 3.70
CA PHE A 66 11.05 11.67 3.25
C PHE A 66 10.08 11.19 2.16
N LEU A 67 8.94 11.86 1.95
CA LEU A 67 7.99 11.45 0.92
C LEU A 67 8.60 11.41 -0.49
N PRO A 68 9.44 12.38 -0.92
CA PRO A 68 10.11 12.30 -2.21
C PRO A 68 10.96 11.03 -2.37
N HIS A 69 11.69 10.65 -1.32
CA HIS A 69 12.55 9.46 -1.31
C HIS A 69 11.75 8.14 -1.27
N ILE A 70 10.64 8.12 -0.53
CA ILE A 70 9.71 6.98 -0.53
C ILE A 70 9.14 6.79 -1.94
N ASN A 71 8.74 7.87 -2.60
CA ASN A 71 8.21 7.82 -3.97
C ASN A 71 9.26 7.32 -4.96
N GLU A 72 10.51 7.76 -4.85
CA GLU A 72 11.62 7.28 -5.67
C GLU A 72 11.85 5.77 -5.47
N ASP A 73 11.95 5.31 -4.22
CA ASP A 73 12.08 3.88 -3.90
C ASP A 73 10.90 3.05 -4.44
N THR A 74 9.68 3.60 -4.34
CA THR A 74 8.46 2.96 -4.84
C THR A 74 8.51 2.82 -6.36
N GLN A 75 8.97 3.85 -7.07
CA GLN A 75 9.11 3.83 -8.53
C GLN A 75 10.18 2.84 -8.98
N GLU A 76 11.33 2.82 -8.32
CA GLU A 76 12.39 1.84 -8.61
C GLU A 76 11.91 0.41 -8.39
N TRP A 77 11.25 0.16 -7.26
CA TRP A 77 10.66 -1.14 -6.97
C TRP A 77 9.61 -1.51 -8.02
N ALA A 78 8.72 -0.60 -8.39
CA ALA A 78 7.68 -0.85 -9.40
C ALA A 78 8.29 -1.18 -10.77
N GLN A 79 9.37 -0.50 -11.16
CA GLN A 79 10.09 -0.82 -12.40
C GLN A 79 10.72 -2.21 -12.34
N ALA A 80 11.43 -2.54 -11.26
CA ALA A 80 12.05 -3.85 -11.07
C ALA A 80 11.00 -4.97 -11.04
N TRP A 81 9.92 -4.76 -10.29
CA TRP A 81 8.79 -5.68 -10.21
C TRP A 81 8.07 -5.77 -11.57
N SER A 82 7.97 -4.72 -12.39
CA SER A 82 7.35 -4.87 -13.71
C SER A 82 8.12 -5.82 -14.65
N LEU A 83 9.42 -6.03 -14.41
CA LEU A 83 10.33 -6.79 -15.25
C LEU A 83 10.66 -8.19 -14.73
N HIS A 84 10.25 -8.57 -13.51
CA HIS A 84 10.56 -9.90 -12.97
C HIS A 84 9.72 -10.98 -13.65
N ASP A 85 10.27 -12.19 -13.80
CA ASP A 85 9.54 -13.30 -14.40
C ASP A 85 8.48 -13.85 -13.44
N LEU A 86 7.23 -13.90 -13.92
CA LEU A 86 6.15 -14.61 -13.26
C LEU A 86 6.10 -16.05 -13.74
N GLN A 87 5.96 -16.98 -12.80
CA GLN A 87 5.68 -18.39 -13.09
C GLN A 87 4.19 -18.65 -12.88
N ILE A 88 3.44 -18.61 -13.97
CA ILE A 88 2.02 -18.97 -13.99
C ILE A 88 1.92 -20.43 -14.45
N ARG A 89 1.27 -21.28 -13.65
CA ARG A 89 1.12 -22.71 -14.00
C ARG A 89 0.44 -22.85 -15.36
N GLY A 90 1.04 -23.66 -16.23
CA GLY A 90 0.52 -23.91 -17.58
C GLY A 90 0.90 -22.84 -18.62
N GLU A 91 1.56 -21.75 -18.23
CA GLU A 91 2.04 -20.72 -19.14
C GLU A 91 3.58 -20.65 -19.20
N ARG A 92 4.09 -20.02 -20.25
CA ARG A 92 5.52 -19.67 -20.33
C ARG A 92 5.83 -18.55 -19.35
N ASN A 93 7.00 -18.62 -18.70
CA ASN A 93 7.53 -17.53 -17.88
C ASN A 93 7.57 -16.23 -18.69
N ARG A 94 6.94 -15.19 -18.16
CA ARG A 94 6.85 -13.85 -18.75
C ARG A 94 6.85 -12.82 -17.65
N SER A 95 7.41 -11.64 -17.90
CA SER A 95 7.31 -10.54 -16.95
C SER A 95 5.90 -9.92 -16.95
N PRO A 96 5.46 -9.27 -15.85
CA PRO A 96 4.21 -8.51 -15.84
C PRO A 96 4.11 -7.53 -17.02
N ARG A 97 5.23 -6.88 -17.36
CA ARG A 97 5.35 -5.99 -18.51
C ARG A 97 5.13 -6.74 -19.83
N ASP A 98 5.74 -7.90 -20.02
CA ASP A 98 5.54 -8.71 -21.23
C ASP A 98 4.10 -9.20 -21.36
N ILE A 99 3.49 -9.60 -20.25
CA ILE A 99 2.08 -10.01 -20.21
C ILE A 99 1.19 -8.82 -20.59
N PHE A 100 1.47 -7.62 -20.07
CA PHE A 100 0.73 -6.42 -20.42
C PHE A 100 0.88 -6.05 -21.91
N PHE A 101 2.10 -6.04 -22.44
CA PHE A 101 2.33 -5.75 -23.86
C PHE A 101 1.83 -6.84 -24.80
N SER A 102 1.78 -8.09 -24.34
CA SER A 102 1.18 -9.18 -25.14
C SER A 102 -0.28 -8.90 -25.48
N MET A 103 -0.99 -8.04 -24.72
CA MET A 103 -2.36 -7.63 -25.06
C MET A 103 -2.45 -6.88 -26.40
N LEU A 104 -1.37 -6.24 -26.88
CA LEU A 104 -1.37 -5.65 -28.23
C LEU A 104 -1.33 -6.71 -29.34
N GLN A 105 -0.76 -7.89 -29.07
CA GLN A 105 -0.58 -8.96 -30.06
C GLN A 105 -1.68 -10.02 -29.96
N ASP A 106 -1.99 -10.43 -28.74
CA ASP A 106 -2.94 -11.50 -28.41
C ASP A 106 -4.37 -10.97 -28.18
N GLY A 107 -4.55 -9.64 -28.24
CA GLY A 107 -5.80 -8.97 -27.90
C GLY A 107 -5.94 -8.71 -26.38
N PRO A 108 -6.88 -7.84 -25.99
CA PRO A 108 -7.11 -7.52 -24.59
C PRO A 108 -7.53 -8.77 -23.80
N ARG A 109 -6.69 -9.21 -22.85
CA ARG A 109 -7.05 -10.29 -21.92
C ARG A 109 -7.80 -9.71 -20.72
N GLY A 110 -9.00 -10.19 -20.45
CA GLY A 110 -9.86 -9.69 -19.37
C GLY A 110 -10.52 -8.33 -19.64
N LEU A 111 -10.36 -7.80 -20.86
CA LEU A 111 -11.01 -6.60 -21.36
C LEU A 111 -11.68 -6.96 -22.70
N GLU A 112 -12.57 -7.96 -22.69
CA GLU A 112 -13.43 -8.16 -23.84
C GLU A 112 -14.18 -6.85 -24.08
N GLN A 113 -14.04 -6.29 -25.29
CA GLN A 113 -14.71 -5.06 -25.65
C GLN A 113 -16.20 -5.38 -25.68
N ILE A 114 -16.91 -5.03 -24.61
CA ILE A 114 -18.36 -5.15 -24.48
C ILE A 114 -18.98 -4.17 -25.49
N THR A 115 -19.08 -4.58 -26.77
CA THR A 115 -19.58 -3.76 -27.89
C THR A 115 -21.09 -3.57 -27.84
N ALA A 116 -21.77 -4.37 -27.03
CA ALA A 116 -23.13 -4.19 -26.53
C ALA A 116 -23.09 -4.61 -25.06
N PRO A 117 -23.84 -3.96 -24.13
CA PRO A 117 -23.93 -4.44 -22.76
C PRO A 117 -24.20 -5.94 -22.82
N VAL A 118 -23.26 -6.75 -22.33
CA VAL A 118 -23.51 -8.18 -22.19
C VAL A 118 -24.66 -8.22 -21.21
N ASP A 119 -25.83 -8.70 -21.65
CA ASP A 119 -26.86 -9.16 -20.73
C ASP A 119 -26.35 -10.48 -20.12
N GLU A 120 -25.19 -10.37 -19.46
CA GLU A 120 -24.71 -11.38 -18.56
C GLU A 120 -25.68 -11.26 -17.40
N HIS A 121 -26.63 -12.20 -17.37
CA HIS A 121 -27.30 -12.55 -16.13
C HIS A 121 -26.19 -12.94 -15.15
N ILE A 122 -25.69 -11.96 -14.41
CA ILE A 122 -24.92 -12.18 -13.20
C ILE A 122 -25.91 -12.85 -12.25
N ASN A 123 -26.03 -14.17 -12.35
CA ASN A 123 -27.00 -14.97 -11.60
C ASN A 123 -26.90 -14.68 -10.09
N ASN A 124 -25.71 -14.27 -9.64
CA ASN A 124 -25.49 -13.71 -8.32
C ASN A 124 -24.25 -12.78 -8.32
N PRO A 125 -24.41 -11.47 -8.02
CA PRO A 125 -23.31 -10.53 -7.86
C PRO A 125 -22.24 -10.97 -6.85
N ALA A 126 -22.61 -11.80 -5.88
CA ALA A 126 -21.67 -12.40 -4.92
C ALA A 126 -20.69 -13.41 -5.53
N THR A 127 -20.92 -13.81 -6.79
CA THR A 127 -20.11 -14.80 -7.51
C THR A 127 -19.14 -14.15 -8.51
N TYR A 128 -19.30 -12.84 -8.78
CA TYR A 128 -18.45 -12.11 -9.70
C TYR A 128 -17.03 -11.94 -9.11
N GLY A 129 -16.00 -12.27 -9.89
CA GLY A 129 -14.60 -12.19 -9.46
C GLY A 129 -14.06 -13.43 -8.72
N ILE A 130 -14.81 -14.53 -8.65
CA ILE A 130 -14.31 -15.82 -8.12
C ILE A 130 -13.29 -16.42 -9.08
N ASP A 131 -12.05 -16.61 -8.62
CA ASP A 131 -11.03 -17.40 -9.33
C ASP A 131 -11.37 -18.90 -9.19
N TRP A 132 -12.24 -19.37 -10.09
CA TRP A 132 -12.70 -20.76 -10.11
C TRP A 132 -11.55 -21.75 -10.28
N ASP A 133 -10.50 -21.38 -11.02
CA ASP A 133 -9.32 -22.21 -11.22
C ASP A 133 -8.54 -22.44 -9.92
N VAL A 134 -8.48 -21.43 -9.05
CA VAL A 134 -7.89 -21.52 -7.69
C VAL A 134 -8.82 -22.27 -6.73
N THR A 135 -10.13 -22.05 -6.85
CA THR A 135 -11.14 -22.76 -6.05
C THR A 135 -11.12 -24.27 -6.33
N ASP A 136 -10.79 -24.66 -7.56
CA ASP A 136 -10.68 -26.05 -7.98
C ASP A 136 -9.31 -26.68 -7.64
N ASP A 137 -8.27 -25.90 -7.27
CA ASP A 137 -6.99 -26.44 -6.80
C ASP A 137 -7.09 -26.84 -5.31
N ALA A 138 -7.21 -28.15 -5.08
CA ALA A 138 -7.30 -28.76 -3.76
C ALA A 138 -6.14 -28.39 -2.81
N THR A 139 -4.97 -28.04 -3.34
CA THR A 139 -3.79 -27.66 -2.52
C THR A 139 -3.93 -26.25 -1.98
N LEU A 140 -4.32 -25.31 -2.85
CA LEU A 140 -4.54 -23.91 -2.48
C LEU A 140 -5.74 -23.80 -1.56
N MET A 141 -6.81 -24.54 -1.86
CA MET A 141 -7.98 -24.62 -0.99
C MET A 141 -7.67 -25.19 0.37
N ARG A 142 -6.87 -26.25 0.45
CA ARG A 142 -6.48 -26.81 1.75
C ARG A 142 -5.65 -25.82 2.57
N HIS A 143 -4.76 -25.06 1.95
CA HIS A 143 -3.97 -24.05 2.65
C HIS A 143 -4.87 -22.94 3.21
N HIS A 144 -5.75 -22.39 2.37
CA HIS A 144 -6.72 -21.37 2.74
C HIS A 144 -7.65 -21.85 3.87
N LEU A 145 -8.14 -23.10 3.77
CA LEU A 145 -8.99 -23.73 4.79
C LEU A 145 -8.31 -23.95 6.15
N LEU A 146 -6.98 -24.00 6.18
CA LEU A 146 -6.22 -24.15 7.42
C LEU A 146 -5.88 -22.81 8.07
N GLN A 147 -5.77 -21.75 7.28
CA GLN A 147 -5.34 -20.43 7.77
C GLN A 147 -6.51 -19.50 8.14
N ASN A 148 -7.71 -19.72 7.58
CA ASN A 148 -8.85 -18.80 7.72
C ASN A 148 -10.13 -19.43 8.32
N PRO A 149 -10.07 -20.15 9.48
CA PRO A 149 -11.19 -20.92 10.06
C PRO A 149 -12.50 -20.16 10.28
N GLN A 150 -12.42 -18.84 10.41
CA GLN A 150 -13.54 -17.95 10.72
C GLN A 150 -14.42 -17.63 9.50
N GLU A 151 -13.98 -17.96 8.29
CA GLU A 151 -14.73 -17.61 7.06
C GLU A 151 -15.92 -18.52 6.75
N TRP A 152 -16.04 -19.68 7.41
CA TRP A 152 -17.04 -20.71 7.06
C TRP A 152 -18.06 -20.97 8.18
N GLU A 153 -18.10 -20.12 9.21
CA GLU A 153 -19.08 -20.21 10.29
C GLU A 153 -20.42 -19.55 9.87
N ASP A 154 -21.54 -20.25 10.06
CA ASP A 154 -22.91 -19.85 9.66
C ASP A 154 -23.42 -18.55 10.31
N HIS A 155 -22.63 -17.94 11.20
CA HIS A 155 -22.99 -16.73 11.95
C HIS A 155 -22.04 -15.57 11.67
N ASN A 156 -21.26 -15.65 10.59
CA ASN A 156 -20.30 -14.62 10.28
C ASN A 156 -21.05 -13.31 9.91
N PRO A 157 -20.99 -12.27 10.77
CA PRO A 157 -21.76 -11.04 10.58
C PRO A 157 -21.20 -10.15 9.46
N PHE A 158 -20.12 -10.58 8.81
CA PHE A 158 -19.41 -9.79 7.82
C PHE A 158 -19.73 -10.22 6.37
N ALA A 159 -20.67 -11.17 6.13
CA ALA A 159 -20.92 -11.80 4.82
C ALA A 159 -20.99 -10.79 3.65
N PRO A 160 -20.46 -11.13 2.44
CA PRO A 160 -20.24 -10.16 1.37
C PRO A 160 -21.58 -9.60 0.87
N GLY A 161 -21.85 -8.34 1.18
CA GLY A 161 -23.12 -7.68 0.82
C GLY A 161 -23.15 -6.16 1.07
N LEU A 162 -22.00 -5.50 1.19
CA LEU A 162 -21.96 -4.03 1.27
C LEU A 162 -22.00 -3.44 -0.13
N GLU A 163 -23.09 -2.73 -0.45
CA GLU A 163 -23.34 -2.05 -1.73
C GLU A 163 -22.45 -0.81 -1.94
N THR A 164 -21.61 -0.45 -0.97
CA THR A 164 -20.80 0.78 -1.00
C THR A 164 -19.33 0.45 -0.78
N LEU A 165 -18.47 0.92 -1.69
CA LEU A 165 -17.02 0.81 -1.58
C LEU A 165 -16.52 1.64 -0.38
N SER A 166 -15.64 1.06 0.44
CA SER A 166 -14.98 1.78 1.52
C SER A 166 -14.02 2.84 0.94
N GLU A 167 -14.29 4.11 1.17
CA GLU A 167 -13.36 5.21 0.89
C GLU A 167 -12.66 5.62 2.19
N VAL A 168 -11.32 5.66 2.17
CA VAL A 168 -10.51 6.21 3.27
C VAL A 168 -9.81 7.46 2.73
N PRO A 169 -10.28 8.67 3.08
CA PRO A 169 -9.62 9.89 2.65
C PRO A 169 -8.22 9.96 3.31
N CYS A 170 -7.18 10.02 2.47
CA CYS A 170 -5.79 10.20 2.87
C CYS A 170 -5.36 11.64 2.58
N ASP A 171 -5.88 12.60 3.33
CA ASP A 171 -5.52 14.01 3.17
C ASP A 171 -4.11 14.28 3.70
N ALA A 172 -3.32 15.06 2.96
CA ALA A 172 -2.00 15.48 3.42
C ALA A 172 -2.15 16.44 4.62
N PRO A 173 -1.34 16.30 5.68
CA PRO A 173 -1.41 17.20 6.83
C PRO A 173 -1.05 18.63 6.42
N ASP A 174 -1.73 19.60 7.02
CA ASP A 174 -1.42 21.02 6.83
C ASP A 174 0.00 21.34 7.35
N SER A 175 0.71 22.21 6.62
CA SER A 175 2.00 22.73 7.07
C SER A 175 1.80 23.63 8.28
N PRO A 176 2.51 23.41 9.39
CA PRO A 176 2.47 24.32 10.52
C PRO A 176 3.30 25.59 10.32
N PHE A 177 4.12 25.66 9.27
CA PHE A 177 5.07 26.74 9.03
C PHE A 177 4.68 27.58 7.81
N SER A 178 5.08 28.86 7.84
CA SER A 178 5.00 29.74 6.66
C SER A 178 6.00 29.35 5.59
N ALA A 179 5.78 29.79 4.34
CA ALA A 179 6.70 29.52 3.23
C ALA A 179 8.13 30.02 3.49
N GLU A 180 8.28 31.14 4.22
CA GLU A 180 9.60 31.67 4.60
C GLU A 180 10.30 30.77 5.62
N GLN A 181 9.56 30.25 6.60
CA GLN A 181 10.09 29.33 7.61
C GLN A 181 10.48 27.98 7.01
N ILE A 182 9.71 27.46 6.05
CA ILE A 182 10.04 26.24 5.29
C ILE A 182 11.35 26.45 4.52
N LYS A 183 11.48 27.58 3.82
CA LYS A 183 12.70 27.90 3.08
C LYS A 183 13.91 28.01 4.02
N TYR A 184 13.73 28.60 5.19
CA TYR A 184 14.78 28.65 6.20
C TYR A 184 15.19 27.25 6.68
N LEU A 185 14.22 26.40 6.99
CA LEU A 185 14.45 24.99 7.36
C LEU A 185 15.26 24.25 6.28
N ASP A 186 14.85 24.35 5.02
CA ASP A 186 15.52 23.67 3.91
C ASP A 186 16.96 24.16 3.69
N CYS A 187 17.18 25.47 3.77
CA CYS A 187 18.51 26.06 3.64
C CYS A 187 19.44 25.62 4.77
N GLU A 188 18.97 25.64 6.02
CA GLU A 188 19.75 25.22 7.18
C GLU A 188 20.05 23.72 7.14
N LEU A 189 19.07 22.89 6.75
CA LEU A 189 19.27 21.45 6.62
C LEU A 189 20.33 21.12 5.57
N ALA A 190 20.24 21.73 4.39
CA ALA A 190 21.19 21.50 3.30
C ALA A 190 22.61 21.99 3.64
N ALA A 191 22.76 22.93 4.58
CA ALA A 191 24.06 23.39 5.03
C ALA A 191 24.74 22.43 6.02
N VAL A 192 23.96 21.67 6.80
CA VAL A 192 24.47 20.84 7.90
C VAL A 192 24.54 19.35 7.52
N VAL A 193 23.57 18.85 6.77
CA VAL A 193 23.44 17.42 6.46
C VAL A 193 23.29 17.20 4.96
N ASP A 194 23.88 16.12 4.46
CA ASP A 194 23.70 15.68 3.08
C ASP A 194 22.28 15.14 2.88
N THR A 195 21.41 15.97 2.29
CA THR A 195 20.03 15.62 1.94
C THR A 195 19.92 14.76 0.67
N THR A 196 21.02 14.57 -0.07
CA THR A 196 21.04 13.75 -1.30
C THR A 196 21.39 12.29 -1.04
N SER A 197 21.85 11.97 0.17
CA SER A 197 22.21 10.61 0.54
C SER A 197 20.99 9.68 0.57
N ARG A 198 21.18 8.42 0.14
CA ARG A 198 20.18 7.34 0.26
C ARG A 198 20.39 6.44 1.48
N SER A 199 21.23 6.88 2.42
CA SER A 199 21.57 6.12 3.62
C SER A 199 20.56 6.40 4.75
N MET A 200 19.97 5.35 5.30
CA MET A 200 19.08 5.45 6.48
C MET A 200 19.75 6.13 7.68
N ASN A 201 21.07 5.95 7.84
CA ASN A 201 21.83 6.61 8.91
C ASN A 201 21.92 8.13 8.70
N VAL A 202 22.03 8.57 7.44
CA VAL A 202 22.05 10.00 7.11
C VAL A 202 20.65 10.59 7.25
N TRP A 203 19.61 9.89 6.81
CA TRP A 203 18.22 10.32 7.02
C TRP A 203 17.83 10.45 8.49
N LYS A 204 18.39 9.61 9.36
CA LYS A 204 18.26 9.78 10.80
C LYS A 204 18.88 11.09 11.29
N LEU A 205 20.06 11.48 10.79
CA LEU A 205 20.66 12.78 11.09
C LEU A 205 19.82 13.94 10.53
N VAL A 206 19.30 13.80 9.30
CA VAL A 206 18.38 14.77 8.69
C VAL A 206 17.15 14.99 9.59
N TRP A 207 16.53 13.91 10.08
CA TRP A 207 15.41 14.01 11.01
C TRP A 207 15.79 14.75 12.30
N GLN A 208 16.91 14.39 12.92
CA GLN A 208 17.35 15.00 14.18
C GLN A 208 17.60 16.51 14.04
N GLU A 209 18.29 16.93 12.98
CA GLU A 209 18.53 18.34 12.72
C GLU A 209 17.25 19.09 12.35
N ALA A 210 16.38 18.50 11.52
CA ALA A 210 15.12 19.12 11.15
C ALA A 210 14.23 19.31 12.39
N PHE A 211 14.14 18.28 13.23
CA PHE A 211 13.41 18.33 14.48
C PHE A 211 13.96 19.41 15.44
N ARG A 212 15.29 19.55 15.51
CA ARG A 212 15.93 20.62 16.29
C ARG A 212 15.56 22.00 15.77
N ILE A 213 15.64 22.22 14.45
CA ILE A 213 15.30 23.51 13.83
C ILE A 213 13.81 23.83 14.04
N CYS A 214 12.91 22.88 13.80
CA CYS A 214 11.48 23.06 14.03
C CYS A 214 11.20 23.49 15.49
N ASN A 215 11.84 22.86 16.48
CA ASN A 215 11.69 23.24 17.88
C ASN A 215 12.19 24.65 18.20
N THR A 216 13.15 25.18 17.43
CA THR A 216 13.58 26.58 17.57
C THR A 216 12.63 27.57 16.93
N LEU A 217 11.95 27.18 15.84
CA LEU A 217 10.98 28.02 15.13
C LEU A 217 9.63 28.15 15.86
N TYR A 218 9.31 27.19 16.71
CA TYR A 218 8.09 27.19 17.53
C TYR A 218 8.19 27.98 18.86
N ARG A 219 9.39 28.47 19.22
CA ARG A 219 9.60 29.34 20.38
C ARG A 219 9.46 30.81 20.02
#